data_AF-A0A9E4YM69-F1
#
_entry.id   AF-A0A9E4YM69-F1
#
_cell.length_a   1.000
_cell.length_b   1.000
_cell.length_c   1.000
_cell.angle_alpha   90.00
_cell.angle_beta   90.00
_cell.angle_gamma   90.00
#
_symmetry.space_group_name_H-M   'P 1'
#
loop_
_entity.id
_entity.type
_entity.pdbx_description
1 polymer ?
#
loop_
_entity_poly.entity_id
_entity_poly.type
_entity_poly.pdbx_seq_one_letter_code
_entity_poly.pdbx_strand_id
1 'polypeptide(L)'
;MKQLPILLSYFTTKNEAVRALKALDTKRLTRTAVASRTEAGALRLRSLSWRRTPFWIAAAALIVAAGSLPAAALLSEIAFGPAVIAVLVGALVGWLLAWAVNRAHVARQFTESPHWITTDEIVLLLQADRTQLSRAISVLRGIADPHPPVYLVPSAVDGEQELHWALGGPMTSAQLQAHAQHLAGEHEPRPSPGKREPLLETLEGNRRAIISVQEDLRAAHRAEVPLYPGGEWLLDNAYLVEGHIQEVQRHLSKRFYHELPVIGGEQAGAESEYEPRIYRLAKELVRHSEAHLEETDIHAFLAAYQNSSELSSAELWAMPLMLRIVLSESICRRALEVRRRMHEAELAEFWAYRLLVVARGDADELFLAMAQLSRSFPKPTSNFGLYLLGHLHDEELVLVPVQSWLQRSLGQQLGAVSEQEQSRQASLQLYLSNAITSLRTLSRLDWRDVFERQSAVEQILRRDPDGVYGRMDFQTRDRYRSAIEEIAKRAGLAETRVADEALALAMGAAADSTPLSPVRHVGYYIIDAERPSLLSRLGTGEIPRLRALQWVRTHHTPLYLGGLALASLSIVA
;
A
#
# COMPACT_ATOMS: atom_id res chain seq x y z
N MET A 1 -10.08 -12.12 -13.51
CA MET A 1 -9.31 -13.31 -13.07
C MET A 1 -7.87 -12.86 -12.86
N LYS A 2 -7.27 -13.08 -11.68
CA LYS A 2 -5.85 -12.69 -11.45
C LYS A 2 -4.98 -13.35 -12.51
N GLN A 3 -4.36 -12.53 -13.34
CA GLN A 3 -3.40 -12.95 -14.33
C GLN A 3 -2.10 -13.35 -13.60
N LEU A 4 -1.73 -14.63 -13.65
CA LEU A 4 -0.55 -15.16 -12.97
C LEU A 4 0.70 -14.94 -13.82
N PRO A 5 1.86 -14.62 -13.21
CA PRO A 5 3.12 -14.47 -13.93
C PRO A 5 3.50 -15.76 -14.66
N ILE A 6 4.09 -15.60 -15.85
CA ILE A 6 4.56 -16.70 -16.68
C ILE A 6 6.08 -16.75 -16.54
N LEU A 7 6.61 -17.89 -16.14
CA LEU A 7 8.02 -18.20 -16.15
C LEU A 7 8.35 -18.95 -17.43
N LEU A 8 9.35 -18.47 -18.15
CA LEU A 8 9.89 -19.03 -19.37
C LEU A 8 11.26 -19.60 -19.07
N SER A 9 11.53 -20.81 -19.54
CA SER A 9 12.87 -21.39 -19.47
C SER A 9 13.24 -22.02 -20.80
N TYR A 10 14.38 -21.62 -21.35
CA TYR A 10 14.85 -22.08 -22.65
C TYR A 10 15.78 -23.28 -22.50
N PHE A 11 15.60 -24.27 -23.36
CA PHE A 11 16.42 -25.49 -23.36
C PHE A 11 17.03 -25.73 -24.74
N THR A 12 18.28 -26.19 -24.75
CA THR A 12 18.99 -26.57 -25.98
C THR A 12 18.48 -27.89 -26.54
N THR A 13 18.02 -28.82 -25.67
CA THR A 13 17.53 -30.13 -26.09
C THR A 13 16.12 -30.44 -25.58
N LYS A 14 15.36 -31.18 -26.41
CA LYS A 14 14.00 -31.62 -26.07
C LYS A 14 13.97 -32.52 -24.84
N ASN A 15 15.03 -33.29 -24.62
CA ASN A 15 15.13 -34.20 -23.49
C ASN A 15 15.30 -33.45 -22.17
N GLU A 16 16.03 -32.34 -22.14
CA GLU A 16 16.17 -31.49 -20.96
C GLU A 16 14.86 -30.79 -20.62
N ALA A 17 14.18 -30.20 -21.60
CA ALA A 17 12.88 -29.59 -21.38
C ALA A 17 11.84 -30.60 -20.83
N VAL A 18 11.85 -31.85 -21.32
CA VAL A 18 10.98 -32.91 -20.83
C VAL A 18 11.39 -33.38 -19.42
N ARG A 19 12.69 -33.43 -19.10
CA ARG A 19 13.18 -33.69 -17.74
C ARG A 19 12.73 -32.59 -16.77
N ALA A 20 12.83 -31.34 -17.19
CA ALA A 20 12.37 -30.19 -16.44
C ALA A 20 10.87 -30.21 -16.17
N LEU A 21 10.08 -30.51 -17.21
CA LEU A 21 8.64 -30.65 -17.09
C LEU A 21 8.24 -31.74 -16.08
N LYS A 22 8.96 -32.88 -16.06
CA LYS A 22 8.74 -33.95 -15.07
C LYS A 22 9.14 -33.51 -13.66
N ALA A 23 10.29 -32.85 -13.49
CA ALA A 23 10.76 -32.38 -12.19
C ALA A 23 9.78 -31.36 -11.57
N LEU A 24 9.25 -30.44 -12.37
CA LEU A 24 8.23 -29.48 -11.92
C LEU A 24 6.91 -30.17 -11.52
N ASP A 25 6.46 -31.18 -12.28
CA ASP A 25 5.27 -31.97 -11.92
C ASP A 25 5.44 -32.72 -10.58
N THR A 26 6.63 -33.28 -10.30
CA THR A 26 6.90 -33.94 -9.01
C THR A 26 6.80 -33.00 -7.81
N LYS A 27 7.04 -31.69 -8.03
CA LYS A 27 6.89 -30.64 -7.00
C LYS A 27 5.47 -30.03 -6.96
N ARG A 28 4.49 -30.66 -7.62
CA ARG A 28 3.08 -30.24 -7.72
C ARG A 28 2.87 -28.90 -8.45
N LEU A 29 3.81 -28.50 -9.31
CA LEU A 29 3.65 -27.33 -10.19
C LEU A 29 2.96 -27.77 -11.48
N THR A 30 1.63 -27.62 -11.54
CA THR A 30 0.79 -28.31 -12.54
C THR A 30 0.47 -27.48 -13.79
N ARG A 31 0.72 -26.17 -13.76
CA ARG A 31 0.47 -25.25 -14.88
C ARG A 31 1.73 -25.07 -15.74
N THR A 32 2.25 -26.17 -16.25
CA THR A 32 3.48 -26.22 -17.04
C THR A 32 3.24 -26.79 -18.42
N ALA A 33 3.83 -26.19 -19.45
CA ALA A 33 3.84 -26.71 -20.82
C ALA A 33 5.22 -26.51 -21.45
N VAL A 34 5.65 -27.45 -22.28
CA VAL A 34 6.79 -27.25 -23.18
C VAL A 34 6.24 -26.89 -24.55
N ALA A 35 6.67 -25.76 -25.09
CA ALA A 35 6.34 -25.29 -26.42
C ALA A 35 7.57 -25.41 -27.34
N SER A 36 7.34 -25.85 -28.57
CA SER A 36 8.35 -25.87 -29.64
C SER A 36 7.68 -25.62 -30.98
N ARG A 37 8.31 -24.88 -31.90
CA ARG A 37 7.79 -24.67 -33.26
C ARG A 37 8.44 -25.68 -34.23
N THR A 38 7.64 -26.29 -35.10
CA THR A 38 8.16 -27.17 -36.18
C THR A 38 8.69 -26.35 -37.35
N GLU A 39 9.55 -26.92 -38.20
CA GLU A 39 10.02 -26.32 -39.48
C GLU A 39 8.88 -25.75 -40.36
N ALA A 40 7.69 -26.36 -40.32
CA ALA A 40 6.49 -25.88 -41.01
C ALA A 40 5.73 -24.73 -40.29
N GLY A 41 6.32 -24.12 -39.27
CA GLY A 41 5.76 -23.00 -38.51
C GLY A 41 4.70 -23.35 -37.45
N ALA A 42 4.26 -24.60 -37.34
CA ALA A 42 3.23 -25.03 -36.39
C ALA A 42 3.73 -25.15 -34.94
N LEU A 43 2.97 -24.62 -33.98
CA LEU A 43 3.27 -24.68 -32.54
C LEU A 43 2.90 -26.06 -31.96
N ARG A 44 3.86 -26.76 -31.37
CA ARG A 44 3.64 -28.00 -30.59
C ARG A 44 3.74 -27.69 -29.09
N LEU A 45 2.61 -27.81 -28.39
CA LEU A 45 2.52 -27.72 -26.93
C LEU A 45 2.44 -29.11 -26.30
N ARG A 46 3.28 -29.39 -25.30
CA ARG A 46 3.28 -30.63 -24.51
C ARG A 46 3.22 -30.31 -23.02
N SER A 47 2.12 -30.63 -22.36
CA SER A 47 1.97 -30.52 -20.90
C SER A 47 1.88 -31.90 -20.25
N LEU A 48 2.18 -31.98 -18.95
CA LEU A 48 2.17 -33.23 -18.17
C LEU A 48 0.91 -33.41 -17.30
N SER A 49 -0.19 -32.72 -17.61
CA SER A 49 -1.45 -32.71 -16.83
C SER A 49 -2.22 -34.06 -16.81
N TRP A 50 -1.54 -35.16 -17.11
CA TRP A 50 -2.06 -36.53 -17.21
C TRP A 50 -2.58 -37.08 -15.87
N ARG A 51 -2.24 -36.49 -14.71
CA ARG A 51 -2.68 -37.01 -13.39
C ARG A 51 -4.20 -37.05 -13.17
N ARG A 52 -5.02 -36.36 -13.99
CA ARG A 52 -6.49 -36.41 -13.90
C ARG A 52 -7.17 -37.30 -14.94
N THR A 53 -6.46 -37.81 -15.96
CA THR A 53 -7.06 -38.70 -16.96
C THR A 53 -7.58 -40.02 -16.37
N PRO A 54 -6.93 -40.72 -15.41
CA PRO A 54 -7.51 -41.94 -14.84
C PRO A 54 -8.81 -41.65 -14.07
N PHE A 55 -8.95 -40.47 -13.46
CA PHE A 55 -10.18 -40.07 -12.78
C PHE A 55 -11.34 -39.86 -13.78
N TRP A 56 -11.09 -39.19 -14.91
CA TRP A 56 -12.11 -38.99 -15.95
C TRP A 56 -12.46 -40.28 -16.70
N ILE A 57 -11.47 -41.16 -16.94
CA ILE A 57 -11.71 -42.51 -17.49
C ILE A 57 -12.56 -43.33 -16.52
N ALA A 58 -12.23 -43.31 -15.22
CA ALA A 58 -13.01 -44.00 -14.19
C ALA A 58 -14.43 -43.44 -14.08
N ALA A 59 -14.60 -42.11 -14.08
CA ALA A 59 -15.92 -41.47 -14.04
C ALA A 59 -16.78 -41.79 -15.27
N ALA A 60 -16.20 -41.75 -16.47
CA ALA A 60 -16.90 -42.12 -17.71
C ALA A 60 -17.27 -43.61 -17.73
N ALA A 61 -16.36 -44.50 -17.29
CA ALA A 61 -16.65 -45.92 -17.14
C ALA A 61 -17.78 -46.18 -16.12
N LEU A 62 -17.83 -45.41 -15.03
CA LEU A 62 -18.86 -45.54 -13.99
C LEU A 62 -20.23 -45.04 -14.46
N ILE A 63 -20.28 -43.96 -15.24
CA ILE A 63 -21.51 -43.45 -15.87
C ILE A 63 -22.08 -44.47 -16.87
N VAL A 64 -21.22 -45.08 -17.69
CA VAL A 64 -21.65 -46.10 -18.66
C VAL A 64 -22.05 -47.41 -17.98
N ALA A 65 -21.37 -47.80 -16.89
CA ALA A 65 -21.78 -48.93 -16.06
C ALA A 65 -23.14 -48.67 -15.37
N ALA A 66 -23.36 -47.46 -14.86
CA ALA A 66 -24.64 -47.06 -14.25
C ALA A 66 -25.81 -47.03 -15.26
N GLY A 67 -25.55 -46.59 -16.50
CA GLY A 67 -26.55 -46.56 -17.57
C GLY A 67 -26.87 -47.93 -18.19
N SER A 68 -25.95 -48.89 -18.11
CA SER A 68 -26.13 -50.25 -18.66
C SER A 68 -26.77 -51.24 -17.66
N LEU A 69 -26.69 -50.98 -16.36
CA LEU A 69 -27.35 -51.76 -15.30
C LEU A 69 -28.88 -51.93 -15.49
N PRO A 70 -29.67 -50.89 -15.81
CA PRO A 70 -31.11 -51.07 -16.03
C PRO A 70 -31.42 -51.81 -17.35
N ALA A 71 -30.57 -51.69 -18.37
CA ALA A 71 -30.75 -52.40 -19.65
C ALA A 71 -30.39 -53.90 -19.54
N ALA A 72 -29.39 -54.25 -18.73
CA ALA A 72 -29.00 -55.63 -18.46
C ALA A 72 -30.05 -56.39 -17.61
N ALA A 73 -30.82 -55.69 -16.77
CA ALA A 73 -31.91 -56.27 -15.98
C ALA A 73 -33.13 -56.66 -16.83
N LEU A 74 -33.29 -56.09 -18.04
CA LEU A 74 -34.43 -56.35 -18.94
C LEU A 74 -34.16 -57.45 -19.99
N LEU A 75 -32.90 -57.78 -20.26
CA LEU A 75 -32.50 -58.72 -21.30
C LEU A 75 -31.85 -59.95 -20.65
N SER A 76 -32.69 -60.87 -20.19
CA SER A 76 -32.24 -62.19 -19.74
C SER A 76 -31.71 -62.99 -20.94
N GLU A 77 -30.39 -63.21 -20.91
CA GLU A 77 -29.64 -64.41 -21.37
C GLU A 77 -28.50 -64.27 -22.41
N ILE A 78 -28.23 -63.15 -23.11
CA ILE A 78 -27.10 -63.16 -24.10
C ILE A 78 -26.16 -61.92 -24.08
N ALA A 79 -26.34 -60.94 -23.20
CA ALA A 79 -25.71 -59.63 -23.40
C ALA A 79 -24.35 -59.36 -22.69
N PHE A 80 -23.52 -60.36 -22.35
CA PHE A 80 -22.23 -60.08 -21.70
C PHE A 80 -21.21 -59.39 -22.64
N GLY A 81 -21.18 -59.78 -23.91
CA GLY A 81 -20.31 -59.16 -24.93
C GLY A 81 -20.62 -57.67 -25.20
N PRO A 82 -21.89 -57.30 -25.48
CA PRO A 82 -22.29 -55.92 -25.70
C PRO A 82 -22.00 -54.99 -24.52
N ALA A 83 -22.15 -55.47 -23.28
CA ALA A 83 -21.88 -54.68 -22.08
C ALA A 83 -20.38 -54.35 -21.94
N VAL A 84 -19.50 -55.32 -22.19
CA VAL A 84 -18.05 -55.09 -22.16
C VAL A 84 -17.62 -54.11 -23.27
N ILE A 85 -18.19 -54.25 -24.47
CA ILE A 85 -17.92 -53.32 -25.58
C ILE A 85 -18.40 -51.91 -25.22
N ALA A 86 -19.58 -51.75 -24.61
CA ALA A 86 -20.09 -50.45 -24.19
C ALA A 86 -19.17 -49.78 -23.15
N VAL A 87 -18.65 -50.53 -22.17
CA VAL A 87 -17.69 -50.02 -21.18
C VAL A 87 -16.37 -49.60 -21.84
N LEU A 88 -15.84 -50.39 -22.78
CA LEU A 88 -14.61 -50.04 -23.49
C LEU A 88 -14.78 -48.82 -24.39
N VAL A 89 -15.90 -48.71 -25.10
CA VAL A 89 -16.25 -47.54 -25.91
C VAL A 89 -16.45 -46.32 -25.02
N GLY A 90 -17.12 -46.46 -23.87
CA GLY A 90 -17.28 -45.41 -22.86
C GLY A 90 -15.95 -44.92 -22.30
N ALA A 91 -15.03 -45.83 -21.99
CA ALA A 91 -13.68 -45.52 -21.54
C ALA A 91 -12.87 -44.79 -22.63
N LEU A 92 -12.98 -45.24 -23.89
CA LEU A 92 -12.32 -44.60 -25.04
C LEU A 92 -12.88 -43.20 -25.30
N VAL A 93 -14.20 -43.03 -25.31
CA VAL A 93 -14.87 -41.73 -25.49
C VAL A 93 -14.52 -40.80 -24.33
N GLY A 94 -14.55 -41.29 -23.08
CA GLY A 94 -14.14 -40.53 -21.90
C GLY A 94 -12.66 -40.11 -21.96
N TRP A 95 -11.78 -41.00 -22.43
CA TRP A 95 -10.38 -40.68 -22.66
C TRP A 95 -10.19 -39.61 -23.75
N LEU A 96 -10.91 -39.72 -24.87
CA LEU A 96 -10.89 -38.74 -25.96
C LEU A 96 -11.45 -37.37 -25.53
N LEU A 97 -12.54 -37.36 -24.75
CA LEU A 97 -13.13 -36.13 -24.21
C LEU A 97 -12.20 -35.46 -23.20
N ALA A 98 -11.62 -36.25 -22.28
CA ALA A 98 -10.63 -35.75 -21.33
C ALA A 98 -9.38 -35.22 -22.05
N TRP A 99 -8.92 -35.89 -23.11
CA TRP A 99 -7.82 -35.44 -23.95
C TRP A 99 -8.15 -34.13 -24.67
N ALA A 100 -9.34 -34.01 -25.26
CA ALA A 100 -9.79 -32.82 -25.96
C ALA A 100 -9.98 -31.62 -25.02
N VAL A 101 -10.61 -31.81 -23.86
CA VAL A 101 -10.81 -30.77 -22.84
C VAL A 101 -9.48 -30.31 -22.27
N ASN A 102 -8.56 -31.23 -21.99
CA ASN A 102 -7.22 -30.89 -21.50
C ASN A 102 -6.42 -30.13 -22.55
N ARG A 103 -6.46 -30.55 -23.81
CA ARG A 103 -5.82 -29.84 -24.93
C ARG A 103 -6.40 -28.43 -25.10
N ALA A 104 -7.72 -28.27 -25.01
CA ALA A 104 -8.38 -26.97 -25.08
C ALA A 104 -8.06 -26.08 -23.86
N HIS A 105 -7.93 -26.66 -22.67
CA HIS A 105 -7.61 -25.92 -21.44
C HIS A 105 -6.15 -25.43 -21.45
N VAL A 106 -5.20 -26.27 -21.88
CA VAL A 106 -3.79 -25.88 -22.06
C VAL A 106 -3.64 -24.84 -23.17
N ALA A 107 -4.36 -25.00 -24.28
CA ALA A 107 -4.39 -24.00 -25.36
C ALA A 107 -4.91 -22.66 -24.82
N ARG A 108 -6.05 -22.64 -24.09
CA ARG A 108 -6.61 -21.42 -23.47
C ARG A 108 -5.71 -20.78 -22.42
N GLN A 109 -4.90 -21.56 -21.70
CA GLN A 109 -3.98 -21.03 -20.67
C GLN A 109 -2.82 -20.24 -21.27
N PHE A 110 -2.41 -20.56 -22.50
CA PHE A 110 -1.24 -19.95 -23.15
C PHE A 110 -1.57 -19.29 -24.50
N THR A 111 -2.86 -19.11 -24.86
CA THR A 111 -3.30 -18.63 -26.19
C THR A 111 -2.82 -17.22 -26.54
N GLU A 112 -2.58 -16.36 -25.55
CA GLU A 112 -2.09 -14.98 -25.78
C GLU A 112 -0.56 -14.91 -25.88
N SER A 113 0.16 -16.00 -25.60
CA SER A 113 1.60 -15.96 -25.39
C SER A 113 2.48 -16.36 -26.57
N PRO A 114 2.23 -17.30 -27.50
CA PRO A 114 3.34 -17.99 -28.18
C PRO A 114 3.75 -17.37 -29.54
N HIS A 115 3.49 -16.09 -29.77
CA HIS A 115 4.01 -15.35 -30.93
C HIS A 115 5.53 -15.10 -30.92
N TRP A 116 6.19 -15.23 -29.77
CA TRP A 116 7.63 -14.99 -29.59
C TRP A 116 8.50 -16.26 -29.66
N ILE A 117 7.94 -17.45 -29.94
CA ILE A 117 8.73 -18.70 -30.06
C ILE A 117 9.21 -18.87 -31.50
N THR A 118 10.53 -18.90 -31.72
CA THR A 118 11.19 -19.10 -33.03
C THR A 118 11.28 -20.58 -33.43
N THR A 119 11.66 -20.83 -34.67
CA THR A 119 11.95 -22.18 -35.19
C THR A 119 13.17 -22.72 -34.44
N ASP A 120 13.18 -24.01 -34.09
CA ASP A 120 14.23 -24.71 -33.31
C ASP A 120 14.38 -24.43 -31.81
N GLU A 121 13.55 -23.56 -31.23
CA GLU A 121 13.56 -23.36 -29.77
C GLU A 121 12.60 -24.26 -29.00
N ILE A 122 13.03 -24.63 -27.78
CA ILE A 122 12.26 -25.44 -26.85
C ILE A 122 12.09 -24.66 -25.55
N VAL A 123 10.88 -24.18 -25.33
CA VAL A 123 10.56 -23.28 -24.22
C VAL A 123 9.64 -23.96 -23.23
N LEU A 124 10.02 -23.98 -21.97
CA LEU A 124 9.14 -24.38 -20.87
C LEU A 124 8.40 -23.14 -20.35
N LEU A 125 7.08 -23.17 -20.49
CA LEU A 125 6.11 -22.22 -19.95
C LEU A 125 5.62 -22.74 -18.60
N LEU A 126 5.76 -21.95 -17.53
CA LEU A 126 5.18 -22.22 -16.22
C LEU A 126 4.35 -21.03 -15.79
N GLN A 127 3.07 -21.22 -15.53
CA GLN A 127 2.22 -20.17 -14.94
C GLN A 127 1.97 -20.49 -13.47
N ALA A 128 2.62 -19.78 -12.55
CA ALA A 128 2.54 -20.11 -11.12
C ALA A 128 2.33 -18.86 -10.26
N ASP A 129 1.91 -19.06 -9.01
CA ASP A 129 1.94 -17.97 -8.03
C ASP A 129 3.39 -17.61 -7.64
N ARG A 130 3.57 -16.45 -7.01
CA ARG A 130 4.90 -15.89 -6.69
C ARG A 130 5.71 -16.74 -5.71
N THR A 131 5.05 -17.52 -4.84
CA THR A 131 5.74 -18.44 -3.93
C THR A 131 6.23 -19.69 -4.66
N GLN A 132 5.45 -20.16 -5.62
CA GLN A 132 5.74 -21.32 -6.46
C GLN A 132 6.86 -21.04 -7.48
N LEU A 133 7.00 -19.79 -7.93
CA LEU A 133 8.07 -19.37 -8.85
C LEU A 133 9.47 -19.63 -8.27
N SER A 134 9.72 -19.27 -7.01
CA SER A 134 11.03 -19.51 -6.36
C SER A 134 11.42 -21.00 -6.35
N ARG A 135 10.45 -21.88 -6.06
CA ARG A 135 10.64 -23.33 -6.10
C ARG A 135 10.90 -23.81 -7.53
N ALA A 136 10.18 -23.26 -8.50
CA ALA A 136 10.38 -23.61 -9.90
C ALA A 136 11.77 -23.24 -10.40
N ILE A 137 12.24 -22.02 -10.10
CA ILE A 137 13.59 -21.56 -10.47
C ILE A 137 14.65 -22.48 -9.86
N SER A 138 14.53 -22.83 -8.57
CA SER A 138 15.46 -23.75 -7.90
C SER A 138 15.52 -25.13 -8.55
N VAL A 139 14.36 -25.62 -9.04
CA VAL A 139 14.29 -26.91 -9.75
C VAL A 139 14.94 -26.78 -11.11
N LEU A 140 14.64 -25.72 -11.87
CA LEU A 140 15.14 -25.46 -13.22
C LEU A 140 16.66 -25.30 -13.25
N ARG A 141 17.26 -24.59 -12.29
CA ARG A 141 18.73 -24.51 -12.16
C ARG A 141 19.36 -25.88 -11.89
N GLY A 142 18.70 -26.78 -11.16
CA GLY A 142 19.23 -28.12 -10.89
C GLY A 142 19.21 -29.13 -12.06
N ILE A 143 18.69 -28.75 -13.24
CA ILE A 143 18.40 -29.72 -14.32
C ILE A 143 19.46 -29.77 -15.42
N ALA A 144 20.12 -28.65 -15.72
CA ALA A 144 21.13 -28.57 -16.77
C ALA A 144 22.25 -27.60 -16.37
N ASP A 145 23.43 -27.83 -16.93
CA ASP A 145 24.63 -27.01 -16.78
C ASP A 145 25.23 -26.77 -18.19
N PRO A 146 25.29 -25.52 -18.69
CA PRO A 146 24.87 -24.28 -18.04
C PRO A 146 23.37 -24.24 -17.75
N HIS A 147 23.00 -23.56 -16.67
CA HIS A 147 21.60 -23.44 -16.23
C HIS A 147 20.74 -22.86 -17.35
N PRO A 148 19.54 -23.42 -17.59
CA PRO A 148 18.66 -22.91 -18.61
C PRO A 148 18.24 -21.49 -18.18
N PRO A 149 18.35 -20.48 -19.05
CA PRO A 149 18.00 -19.12 -18.68
C PRO A 149 16.50 -19.08 -18.36
N VAL A 150 16.18 -18.46 -17.23
CA VAL A 150 14.82 -18.39 -16.70
C VAL A 150 14.36 -16.95 -16.72
N TYR A 151 13.36 -16.65 -17.54
CA TYR A 151 12.76 -15.32 -17.64
C TYR A 151 11.40 -15.31 -16.97
N LEU A 152 11.16 -14.33 -16.13
CA LEU A 152 9.81 -14.01 -15.72
C LEU A 152 9.24 -13.09 -16.81
N VAL A 153 8.16 -13.52 -17.47
CA VAL A 153 7.31 -12.68 -18.32
C VAL A 153 6.05 -12.39 -17.51
N PRO A 154 5.99 -11.21 -16.89
CA PRO A 154 4.86 -10.94 -16.02
C PRO A 154 3.67 -10.56 -16.88
N SER A 155 2.49 -10.89 -16.38
CA SER A 155 1.26 -10.62 -17.11
C SER A 155 1.10 -9.12 -17.27
N ALA A 156 0.56 -8.70 -18.42
CA ALA A 156 0.47 -7.32 -18.88
C ALA A 156 0.41 -6.33 -17.72
N VAL A 157 1.37 -5.41 -17.68
CA VAL A 157 1.35 -4.25 -16.80
C VAL A 157 0.03 -3.57 -17.07
N ASP A 158 -0.97 -3.79 -16.20
CA ASP A 158 -2.16 -2.95 -16.14
C ASP A 158 -1.63 -1.53 -16.22
N GLY A 159 -2.15 -0.73 -17.15
CA GLY A 159 -1.72 0.64 -17.39
C GLY A 159 -1.84 1.47 -16.13
N GLU A 160 -0.86 1.33 -15.24
CA GLU A 160 -0.71 2.09 -14.03
C GLU A 160 -0.12 3.40 -14.53
N GLN A 161 -1.03 4.35 -14.72
CA GLN A 161 -0.75 5.76 -14.96
C GLN A 161 0.53 6.14 -14.22
N GLU A 162 1.45 6.80 -14.92
CA GLU A 162 2.55 7.46 -14.25
C GLU A 162 1.94 8.31 -13.14
N LEU A 163 2.08 7.85 -11.89
CA LEU A 163 1.71 8.59 -10.70
C LEU A 163 2.75 9.70 -10.54
N HIS A 164 2.75 10.62 -11.51
CA HIS A 164 3.39 11.92 -11.45
C HIS A 164 2.64 12.71 -10.39
N TRP A 165 2.99 12.46 -9.14
CA TRP A 165 3.06 13.59 -8.26
C TRP A 165 4.31 14.35 -8.68
N ALA A 166 4.12 15.57 -9.21
CA ALA A 166 5.21 16.51 -9.27
C ALA A 166 5.67 16.69 -7.82
N LEU A 167 6.83 16.11 -7.49
CA LEU A 167 7.63 16.54 -6.36
C LEU A 167 7.67 18.06 -6.45
N GLY A 168 7.01 18.76 -5.52
CA GLY A 168 7.31 20.17 -5.34
C GLY A 168 8.81 20.23 -5.05
N GLY A 169 9.54 21.13 -5.70
CA GLY A 169 10.97 21.27 -5.41
C GLY A 169 11.20 21.43 -3.91
N PRO A 170 12.32 20.90 -3.37
CA PRO A 170 12.65 21.06 -1.95
C PRO A 170 12.64 22.55 -1.60
N MET A 171 11.96 22.88 -0.52
CA MET A 171 11.90 24.23 0.01
C MET A 171 12.83 24.34 1.21
N THR A 172 13.49 25.48 1.35
CA THR A 172 14.18 25.85 2.59
C THR A 172 13.16 26.04 3.72
N SER A 173 13.60 25.94 4.98
CA SER A 173 12.71 26.14 6.14
C SER A 173 11.98 27.50 6.12
N ALA A 174 12.63 28.55 5.62
CA ALA A 174 12.00 29.88 5.46
C ALA A 174 10.91 29.88 4.37
N GLN A 175 11.14 29.19 3.25
CA GLN A 175 10.14 29.03 2.19
C GLN A 175 8.97 28.16 2.64
N LEU A 176 9.22 27.10 3.41
CA LEU A 176 8.18 26.27 4.02
C LEU A 176 7.26 27.09 4.95
N GLN A 177 7.83 27.99 5.76
CA GLN A 177 7.03 28.88 6.62
C GLN A 177 6.19 29.88 5.82
N ALA A 178 6.76 30.49 4.77
CA ALA A 178 6.00 31.39 3.89
C ALA A 178 4.87 30.64 3.16
N HIS A 179 5.13 29.41 2.73
CA HIS A 179 4.13 28.52 2.13
C HIS A 179 3.01 28.18 3.13
N ALA A 180 3.35 27.87 4.38
CA ALA A 180 2.37 27.62 5.44
C ALA A 180 1.45 28.83 5.69
N GLN A 181 2.01 30.05 5.71
CA GLN A 181 1.22 31.29 5.84
C GLN A 181 0.29 31.50 4.64
N HIS A 182 0.77 31.23 3.42
CA HIS A 182 -0.04 31.32 2.22
C HIS A 182 -1.23 30.34 2.27
N LEU A 183 -0.98 29.07 2.59
CA LEU A 183 -2.02 28.05 2.77
C LEU A 183 -3.07 28.45 3.82
N ALA A 184 -2.63 29.07 4.92
CA ALA A 184 -3.54 29.51 5.98
C ALA A 184 -4.53 30.59 5.51
N GLY A 185 -4.14 31.41 4.52
CA GLY A 185 -5.03 32.40 3.90
C GLY A 185 -6.02 31.80 2.90
N GLU A 186 -5.71 30.65 2.30
CA GLU A 186 -6.57 29.97 1.32
C GLU A 186 -7.57 29.01 1.96
N HIS A 187 -7.20 28.40 3.10
CA HIS A 187 -8.03 27.37 3.73
C HIS A 187 -9.23 27.94 4.48
N GLU A 188 -10.44 27.62 4.01
CA GLU A 188 -11.68 27.80 4.76
C GLU A 188 -12.05 26.51 5.51
N PRO A 189 -11.82 26.40 6.84
CA PRO A 189 -12.18 25.22 7.61
C PRO A 189 -13.70 25.07 7.72
N ARG A 190 -14.21 23.87 7.43
CA ARG A 190 -15.62 23.51 7.60
C ARG A 190 -15.77 22.19 8.37
N PRO A 191 -16.88 21.97 9.09
CA PRO A 191 -17.16 20.68 9.70
C PRO A 191 -17.21 19.56 8.65
N SER A 192 -16.69 18.37 9.00
CA SER A 192 -16.75 17.21 8.13
C SER A 192 -18.20 16.79 7.84
N PRO A 193 -18.55 16.45 6.58
CA PRO A 193 -19.88 15.93 6.25
C PRO A 193 -20.16 14.53 6.83
N GLY A 194 -19.14 13.81 7.33
CA GLY A 194 -19.32 12.57 8.11
C GLY A 194 -19.77 11.33 7.33
N LYS A 195 -19.63 11.32 5.99
CA LYS A 195 -20.18 10.25 5.13
C LYS A 195 -19.16 9.22 4.65
N ARG A 196 -17.88 9.58 4.54
CA ARG A 196 -16.83 8.76 3.93
C ARG A 196 -15.49 9.00 4.59
N GLU A 197 -14.65 7.97 4.58
CA GLU A 197 -13.30 7.99 5.16
C GLU A 197 -12.23 7.58 4.12
N PRO A 198 -12.02 8.35 3.03
CA PRO A 198 -11.16 7.96 1.91
C PRO A 198 -9.72 7.64 2.34
N LEU A 199 -9.18 8.32 3.36
CA LEU A 199 -7.83 8.06 3.85
C LEU A 199 -7.70 6.66 4.47
N LEU A 200 -8.74 6.17 5.17
CA LEU A 200 -8.73 4.82 5.74
C LEU A 200 -8.78 3.75 4.64
N GLU A 201 -9.55 4.00 3.57
CA GLU A 201 -9.62 3.10 2.40
C GLU A 201 -8.29 3.05 1.64
N THR A 202 -7.70 4.22 1.37
CA THR A 202 -6.38 4.36 0.73
C THR A 202 -5.29 3.66 1.55
N LEU A 203 -5.31 3.82 2.87
CA LEU A 203 -4.32 3.21 3.76
C LEU A 203 -4.33 1.67 3.70
N GLU A 204 -5.50 1.04 3.62
CA GLU A 204 -5.62 -0.41 3.44
C GLU A 204 -5.21 -0.87 2.03
N GLY A 205 -5.44 -0.03 1.01
CA GLY A 205 -4.86 -0.21 -0.32
C GLY A 205 -3.33 -0.22 -0.28
N ASN A 206 -2.74 0.76 0.39
CA ASN A 206 -1.30 0.90 0.54
C ASN A 206 -0.67 -0.26 1.29
N ARG A 207 -1.31 -0.71 2.38
CA ARG A 207 -0.86 -1.87 3.15
C ARG A 207 -0.74 -3.11 2.26
N ARG A 208 -1.79 -3.39 1.46
CA ARG A 208 -1.79 -4.53 0.53
C ARG A 208 -0.74 -4.39 -0.56
N ALA A 209 -0.55 -3.18 -1.09
CA ALA A 209 0.46 -2.91 -2.10
C ALA A 209 1.88 -3.14 -1.59
N ILE A 210 2.22 -2.63 -0.39
CA ILE A 210 3.54 -2.82 0.22
C ILE A 210 3.83 -4.30 0.48
N ILE A 211 2.86 -5.05 1.02
CA ILE A 211 3.01 -6.50 1.24
C ILE A 211 3.27 -7.21 -0.10
N SER A 212 2.51 -6.87 -1.15
CA SER A 212 2.73 -7.44 -2.47
C SER A 212 4.11 -7.11 -3.04
N VAL A 213 4.58 -5.86 -2.93
CA VAL A 213 5.92 -5.49 -3.40
C VAL A 213 7.00 -6.21 -2.61
N GLN A 214 6.84 -6.36 -1.30
CA GLN A 214 7.79 -7.08 -0.47
C GLN A 214 7.87 -8.57 -0.84
N GLU A 215 6.74 -9.21 -1.14
CA GLU A 215 6.71 -10.58 -1.63
C GLU A 215 7.49 -10.73 -2.96
N ASP A 216 7.36 -9.75 -3.84
CA ASP A 216 8.04 -9.71 -5.14
C ASP A 216 9.55 -9.57 -4.97
N LEU A 217 9.98 -8.61 -4.15
CA LEU A 217 11.39 -8.38 -3.85
C LEU A 217 12.02 -9.59 -3.13
N ARG A 218 11.30 -10.24 -2.21
CA ARG A 218 11.74 -11.49 -1.57
C ARG A 218 11.85 -12.64 -2.56
N ALA A 219 10.99 -12.71 -3.57
CA ALA A 219 11.07 -13.74 -4.60
C ALA A 219 12.28 -13.52 -5.50
N ALA A 220 12.51 -12.28 -5.95
CA ALA A 220 13.66 -11.87 -6.75
C ALA A 220 14.98 -12.09 -6.01
N HIS A 221 15.08 -11.63 -4.76
CA HIS A 221 16.27 -11.82 -3.92
C HIS A 221 16.61 -13.30 -3.70
N ARG A 222 15.61 -14.16 -3.44
CA ARG A 222 15.81 -15.61 -3.33
C ARG A 222 16.21 -16.28 -4.64
N ALA A 223 15.86 -15.68 -5.76
CA ALA A 223 16.31 -16.11 -7.08
C ALA A 223 17.69 -15.54 -7.44
N GLU A 224 18.37 -14.85 -6.51
CA GLU A 224 19.67 -14.20 -6.72
C GLU A 224 19.65 -13.21 -7.89
N VAL A 225 18.47 -12.65 -8.19
CA VAL A 225 18.34 -11.55 -9.16
C VAL A 225 18.84 -10.28 -8.46
N PRO A 226 19.83 -9.57 -9.04
CA PRO A 226 20.32 -8.32 -8.46
C PRO A 226 19.18 -7.33 -8.25
N LEU A 227 19.05 -6.82 -7.03
CA LEU A 227 18.09 -5.77 -6.71
C LEU A 227 18.77 -4.41 -6.84
N TYR A 228 18.03 -3.42 -7.30
CA TYR A 228 18.46 -2.03 -7.18
C TYR A 228 18.58 -1.64 -5.70
N PRO A 229 19.45 -0.70 -5.33
CA PRO A 229 19.61 -0.25 -3.94
C PRO A 229 18.29 0.14 -3.25
N GLY A 230 17.36 0.78 -3.98
CA GLY A 230 16.03 1.11 -3.44
C GLY A 230 15.15 -0.10 -3.15
N GLY A 231 15.31 -1.21 -3.87
CA GLY A 231 14.61 -2.47 -3.64
C GLY A 231 15.14 -3.23 -2.43
N GLU A 232 16.46 -3.28 -2.25
CA GLU A 232 17.09 -3.85 -1.04
C GLU A 232 16.68 -3.06 0.20
N TRP A 233 16.78 -1.73 0.13
CA TRP A 233 16.38 -0.86 1.24
C TRP A 233 14.91 -1.03 1.61
N LEU A 234 14.01 -1.12 0.63
CA LEU A 234 12.60 -1.37 0.89
C LEU A 234 12.37 -2.75 1.53
N LEU A 235 13.07 -3.79 1.06
CA LEU A 235 12.97 -5.14 1.60
C LEU A 235 13.36 -5.17 3.08
N ASP A 236 14.43 -4.47 3.45
CA ASP A 236 14.93 -4.37 4.82
C ASP A 236 14.00 -3.58 5.74
N ASN A 237 13.25 -2.61 5.21
CA ASN A 237 12.49 -1.66 6.02
C ASN A 237 10.95 -1.79 5.91
N ALA A 238 10.43 -2.66 5.06
CA ALA A 238 8.98 -2.80 4.83
C ALA A 238 8.18 -3.09 6.12
N TYR A 239 8.76 -3.80 7.08
CA TYR A 239 8.11 -4.08 8.37
C TYR A 239 7.82 -2.80 9.18
N LEU A 240 8.66 -1.77 9.06
CA LEU A 240 8.43 -0.48 9.74
C LEU A 240 7.22 0.22 9.17
N VAL A 241 7.08 0.24 7.84
CA VAL A 241 5.96 0.88 7.17
C VAL A 241 4.65 0.16 7.51
N GLU A 242 4.66 -1.18 7.52
CA GLU A 242 3.49 -1.95 7.95
C GLU A 242 3.13 -1.65 9.42
N GLY A 243 4.12 -1.61 10.32
CA GLY A 243 3.90 -1.27 11.72
C GLY A 243 3.24 0.10 11.89
N HIS A 244 3.71 1.11 11.15
CA HIS A 244 3.14 2.45 11.17
C HIS A 244 1.72 2.51 10.61
N ILE A 245 1.45 1.81 9.51
CA ILE A 245 0.10 1.71 8.97
C ILE A 245 -0.86 1.12 10.02
N GLN A 246 -0.46 0.03 10.69
CA GLN A 246 -1.27 -0.58 11.75
C GLN A 246 -1.48 0.34 12.94
N GLU A 247 -0.46 1.11 13.35
CA GLU A 247 -0.57 2.10 14.42
C GLU A 247 -1.60 3.18 14.07
N VAL A 248 -1.54 3.72 12.84
CA VAL A 248 -2.54 4.68 12.36
C VAL A 248 -3.95 4.07 12.41
N GLN A 249 -4.13 2.85 11.92
CA GLN A 249 -5.44 2.17 11.93
C GLN A 249 -5.99 1.97 13.35
N ARG A 250 -5.13 1.78 14.36
CA ARG A 250 -5.54 1.62 15.77
C ARG A 250 -5.97 2.93 16.40
N HIS A 251 -5.31 4.04 16.08
CA HIS A 251 -5.53 5.33 16.74
C HIS A 251 -6.49 6.26 15.97
N LEU A 252 -6.61 6.12 14.65
CA LEU A 252 -7.51 6.91 13.82
C LEU A 252 -8.89 6.25 13.74
N SER A 253 -9.70 6.40 14.79
CA SER A 253 -11.09 5.93 14.76
C SER A 253 -11.95 6.74 13.78
N LYS A 254 -13.01 6.13 13.21
CA LYS A 254 -13.97 6.82 12.33
C LYS A 254 -14.58 8.06 12.97
N ARG A 255 -14.88 7.96 14.27
CA ARG A 255 -15.39 9.09 15.05
C ARG A 255 -14.39 10.24 15.07
N PHE A 256 -13.14 9.95 15.44
CA PHE A 256 -12.09 10.97 15.48
C PHE A 256 -11.85 11.59 14.11
N TYR A 257 -11.85 10.78 13.04
CA TYR A 257 -11.75 11.26 11.66
C TYR A 257 -12.84 12.29 11.31
N HIS A 258 -14.11 12.01 11.67
CA HIS A 258 -15.23 12.91 11.41
C HIS A 258 -15.26 14.15 12.30
N GLU A 259 -14.50 14.17 13.41
CA GLU A 259 -14.33 15.36 14.24
C GLU A 259 -13.34 16.37 13.62
N LEU A 260 -12.55 15.97 12.63
CA LEU A 260 -11.57 16.83 11.98
C LEU A 260 -12.21 17.77 10.95
N PRO A 261 -11.90 19.08 10.98
CA PRO A 261 -12.31 20.02 9.94
C PRO A 261 -11.77 19.63 8.56
N VAL A 262 -12.61 19.81 7.54
CA VAL A 262 -12.25 19.67 6.11
C VAL A 262 -12.08 21.06 5.48
N ILE A 263 -11.50 21.14 4.30
CA ILE A 263 -11.34 22.41 3.56
C ILE A 263 -12.56 22.59 2.64
N GLY A 264 -13.29 23.68 2.83
CA GLY A 264 -14.38 24.08 1.93
C GLY A 264 -13.95 25.02 0.80
N GLY A 265 -14.81 25.20 -0.20
CA GLY A 265 -14.64 26.20 -1.27
C GLY A 265 -14.69 25.62 -2.69
N GLU A 266 -14.81 26.49 -3.71
CA GLU A 266 -14.85 26.11 -5.14
C GLU A 266 -13.54 25.47 -5.63
N GLN A 267 -12.44 25.66 -4.90
CA GLN A 267 -11.13 25.05 -5.19
C GLN A 267 -10.96 23.65 -4.58
N ALA A 268 -11.90 23.20 -3.74
CA ALA A 268 -11.92 21.84 -3.26
C ALA A 268 -12.50 20.94 -4.37
N GLY A 269 -11.62 20.28 -5.14
CA GLY A 269 -12.05 19.24 -6.08
C GLY A 269 -12.89 18.17 -5.37
N ALA A 270 -13.64 17.35 -6.13
CA ALA A 270 -14.59 16.37 -5.57
C ALA A 270 -13.99 15.40 -4.52
N GLU A 271 -12.68 15.11 -4.60
CA GLU A 271 -11.96 14.28 -3.62
C GLU A 271 -11.57 15.04 -2.34
N SER A 272 -11.48 16.36 -2.40
CA SER A 272 -11.13 17.24 -1.26
C SER A 272 -12.27 17.44 -0.27
N GLU A 273 -13.51 17.09 -0.63
CA GLU A 273 -14.70 17.27 0.22
C GLU A 273 -14.62 16.48 1.54
N TYR A 274 -13.86 15.38 1.56
CA TYR A 274 -13.72 14.48 2.72
C TYR A 274 -12.29 14.44 3.28
N GLU A 275 -11.39 15.29 2.77
CA GLU A 275 -9.99 15.33 3.16
C GLU A 275 -9.81 16.30 4.36
N PRO A 276 -9.35 15.83 5.53
CA PRO A 276 -9.10 16.69 6.67
C PRO A 276 -8.07 17.77 6.33
N ARG A 277 -8.31 19.00 6.78
CA ARG A 277 -7.40 20.14 6.60
C ARG A 277 -5.99 19.81 7.07
N ILE A 278 -5.89 19.18 8.24
CA ILE A 278 -4.62 18.75 8.82
C ILE A 278 -3.88 17.71 7.97
N TYR A 279 -4.61 16.86 7.23
CA TYR A 279 -3.99 15.94 6.28
C TYR A 279 -3.36 16.68 5.11
N ARG A 280 -4.03 17.72 4.58
CA ARG A 280 -3.45 18.57 3.53
C ARG A 280 -2.17 19.26 4.00
N LEU A 281 -2.14 19.75 5.23
CA LEU A 281 -0.93 20.34 5.82
C LEU A 281 0.22 19.32 5.92
N ALA A 282 -0.07 18.10 6.38
CA ALA A 282 0.90 17.02 6.38
C ALA A 282 1.42 16.69 4.97
N LYS A 283 0.52 16.68 3.98
CA LYS A 283 0.86 16.42 2.57
C LYS A 283 1.80 17.48 2.00
N GLU A 284 1.49 18.75 2.23
CA GLU A 284 2.30 19.88 1.78
C GLU A 284 3.68 19.91 2.45
N LEU A 285 3.73 19.64 3.76
CA LEU A 285 4.99 19.55 4.50
C LEU A 285 5.88 18.43 3.95
N VAL A 286 5.35 17.23 3.74
CA VAL A 286 6.12 16.09 3.19
C VAL A 286 6.52 16.33 1.72
N ARG A 287 5.65 16.96 0.94
CA ARG A 287 5.89 17.26 -0.49
C ARG A 287 7.11 18.17 -0.68
N HIS A 288 7.24 19.20 0.16
CA HIS A 288 8.29 20.21 0.03
C HIS A 288 9.54 19.95 0.87
N SER A 289 9.57 18.88 1.66
CA SER A 289 10.72 18.45 2.46
C SER A 289 11.44 17.22 1.89
N GLU A 290 11.08 16.76 0.68
CA GLU A 290 11.58 15.49 0.12
C GLU A 290 11.41 14.30 1.09
N ALA A 291 10.31 14.32 1.87
CA ALA A 291 10.03 13.39 2.95
C ALA A 291 11.08 13.31 4.08
N HIS A 292 11.98 14.30 4.19
CA HIS A 292 12.88 14.47 5.33
C HIS A 292 12.24 15.41 6.37
N LEU A 293 11.72 14.84 7.45
CA LEU A 293 11.01 15.58 8.49
C LEU A 293 11.86 15.67 9.75
N GLU A 294 12.06 16.90 10.20
CA GLU A 294 12.64 17.23 11.50
C GLU A 294 11.58 17.85 12.42
N GLU A 295 11.75 17.69 13.73
CA GLU A 295 10.86 18.29 14.74
C GLU A 295 10.80 19.83 14.60
N THR A 296 11.94 20.44 14.30
CA THR A 296 12.11 21.88 14.06
C THR A 296 11.25 22.37 12.91
N ASP A 297 11.26 21.66 11.78
CA ASP A 297 10.48 22.04 10.60
C ASP A 297 8.97 21.85 10.82
N ILE A 298 8.57 20.78 11.51
CA ILE A 298 7.16 20.56 11.90
C ILE A 298 6.68 21.73 12.77
N HIS A 299 7.47 22.12 13.76
CA HIS A 299 7.17 23.24 14.63
C HIS A 299 7.05 24.57 13.89
N ALA A 300 8.04 24.89 13.07
CA ALA A 300 8.07 26.14 12.33
C ALA A 300 6.91 26.23 11.34
N PHE A 301 6.59 25.13 10.65
CA PHE A 301 5.49 25.06 9.70
C PHE A 301 4.12 25.25 10.37
N LEU A 302 3.85 24.52 11.46
CA LEU A 302 2.59 24.64 12.20
C LEU A 302 2.43 26.03 12.84
N ALA A 303 3.49 26.59 13.42
CA ALA A 303 3.46 27.92 13.99
C ALA A 303 3.19 28.99 12.92
N ALA A 304 3.86 28.89 11.77
CA ALA A 304 3.66 29.82 10.66
C ALA A 304 2.23 29.74 10.09
N TYR A 305 1.65 28.56 9.99
CA TYR A 305 0.25 28.37 9.59
C TYR A 305 -0.73 29.01 10.60
N GLN A 306 -0.50 28.76 11.90
CA GLN A 306 -1.39 29.22 12.97
C GLN A 306 -1.38 30.74 13.19
N ASN A 307 -0.44 31.48 12.60
CA ASN A 307 -0.47 32.94 12.61
C ASN A 307 -1.69 33.54 11.90
N SER A 308 -2.31 32.80 10.98
CA SER A 308 -3.47 33.28 10.22
C SER A 308 -4.72 32.42 10.42
N SER A 309 -4.57 31.12 10.69
CA SER A 309 -5.70 30.21 10.90
C SER A 309 -5.43 29.25 12.06
N GLU A 310 -6.21 29.37 13.13
CA GLU A 310 -6.06 28.52 14.32
C GLU A 310 -6.35 27.04 14.00
N LEU A 311 -5.52 26.15 14.54
CA LEU A 311 -5.74 24.71 14.52
C LEU A 311 -6.39 24.29 15.83
N SER A 312 -7.41 23.43 15.74
CA SER A 312 -8.05 22.84 16.92
C SER A 312 -7.11 21.87 17.65
N SER A 313 -7.37 21.60 18.93
CA SER A 313 -6.63 20.59 19.68
C SER A 313 -6.72 19.21 19.01
N ALA A 314 -7.88 18.87 18.45
CA ALA A 314 -8.08 17.62 17.70
C ALA A 314 -7.19 17.54 16.44
N GLU A 315 -7.06 18.63 15.68
CA GLU A 315 -6.17 18.69 14.51
C GLU A 315 -4.69 18.53 14.92
N LEU A 316 -4.25 19.25 15.96
CA LEU A 316 -2.87 19.13 16.45
C LEU A 316 -2.55 17.69 16.93
N TRP A 317 -3.50 17.00 17.56
CA TRP A 317 -3.35 15.59 17.92
C TRP A 317 -3.38 14.64 16.72
N ALA A 318 -4.08 14.99 15.65
CA ALA A 318 -4.16 14.17 14.44
C ALA A 318 -2.89 14.26 13.58
N MET A 319 -2.12 15.35 13.69
CA MET A 319 -0.96 15.62 12.82
C MET A 319 0.06 14.47 12.71
N PRO A 320 0.47 13.75 13.78
CA PRO A 320 1.41 12.62 13.65
C PRO A 320 0.84 11.48 12.83
N LEU A 321 -0.46 11.21 12.99
CA LEU A 321 -1.15 10.18 12.23
C LEU A 321 -1.21 10.59 10.75
N MET A 322 -1.47 11.86 10.46
CA MET A 322 -1.49 12.38 9.10
C MET A 322 -0.12 12.30 8.44
N LEU A 323 0.95 12.71 9.13
CA LEU A 323 2.32 12.57 8.61
C LEU A 323 2.67 11.10 8.32
N ARG A 324 2.28 10.17 9.21
CA ARG A 324 2.49 8.73 8.99
C ARG A 324 1.70 8.21 7.79
N ILE A 325 0.46 8.65 7.58
CA ILE A 325 -0.35 8.30 6.40
C ILE A 325 0.37 8.79 5.13
N VAL A 326 0.71 10.07 5.06
CA VAL A 326 1.34 10.68 3.88
C VAL A 326 2.69 10.02 3.57
N LEU A 327 3.54 9.78 4.58
CA LEU A 327 4.81 9.09 4.38
C LEU A 327 4.60 7.65 3.89
N SER A 328 3.61 6.93 4.44
CA SER A 328 3.28 5.56 4.02
C SER A 328 2.75 5.52 2.58
N GLU A 329 1.91 6.49 2.20
CA GLU A 329 1.44 6.69 0.82
C GLU A 329 2.61 6.93 -0.14
N SER A 330 3.52 7.84 0.22
CA SER A 330 4.68 8.16 -0.60
C SER A 330 5.62 6.98 -0.76
N ILE A 331 5.88 6.22 0.32
CA ILE A 331 6.69 4.99 0.26
C ILE A 331 5.99 3.94 -0.60
N CYS A 332 4.68 3.74 -0.44
CA CYS A 332 3.90 2.79 -1.24
C CYS A 332 4.02 3.11 -2.74
N ARG A 333 3.86 4.38 -3.11
CA ARG A 333 4.00 4.82 -4.50
C ARG A 333 5.39 4.54 -5.07
N ARG A 334 6.44 4.84 -4.30
CA ARG A 334 7.83 4.55 -4.70
C ARG A 334 8.12 3.05 -4.73
N ALA A 335 7.54 2.26 -3.84
CA ALA A 335 7.63 0.81 -3.84
C ALA A 335 7.03 0.19 -5.12
N LEU A 336 5.87 0.68 -5.55
CA LEU A 336 5.25 0.29 -6.81
C LEU A 336 6.13 0.69 -8.01
N GLU A 337 6.77 1.86 -7.96
CA GLU A 337 7.74 2.29 -8.97
C GLU A 337 8.98 1.38 -9.05
N VAL A 338 9.54 0.97 -7.90
CA VAL A 338 10.63 -0.01 -7.82
C VAL A 338 10.20 -1.33 -8.45
N ARG A 339 9.01 -1.84 -8.09
CA ARG A 339 8.47 -3.09 -8.66
C ARG A 339 8.33 -3.00 -10.18
N ARG A 340 7.79 -1.89 -10.70
CA ARG A 340 7.65 -1.64 -12.14
C ARG A 340 9.01 -1.64 -12.84
N ARG A 341 10.04 -1.03 -12.24
CA ARG A 341 11.40 -1.01 -12.79
C ARG A 341 12.10 -2.36 -12.78
N MET A 342 11.89 -3.16 -11.74
CA MET A 342 12.35 -4.54 -11.69
C MET A 342 11.71 -5.37 -12.81
N HIS A 343 10.40 -5.22 -13.01
CA HIS A 343 9.67 -5.86 -14.09
C HIS A 343 10.18 -5.46 -15.48
N GLU A 344 10.47 -4.17 -15.70
CA GLU A 344 11.07 -3.68 -16.94
C GLU A 344 12.45 -4.29 -17.20
N ALA A 345 13.27 -4.45 -16.15
CA ALA A 345 14.58 -5.09 -16.27
C ALA A 345 14.47 -6.57 -16.65
N GLU A 346 13.55 -7.33 -16.05
CA GLU A 346 13.28 -8.74 -16.40
C GLU A 346 12.84 -8.88 -17.87
N LEU A 347 11.97 -7.99 -18.34
CA LEU A 347 11.55 -7.96 -19.75
C LEU A 347 12.71 -7.59 -20.68
N ALA A 348 13.57 -6.64 -20.28
CA ALA A 348 14.73 -6.25 -21.06
C ALA A 348 15.73 -7.39 -21.20
N GLU A 349 15.98 -8.12 -20.11
CA GLU A 349 16.84 -9.32 -20.11
C GLU A 349 16.29 -10.41 -21.03
N PHE A 350 14.97 -10.66 -20.98
CA PHE A 350 14.29 -11.56 -21.90
C PHE A 350 14.52 -11.16 -23.36
N TRP A 351 14.28 -9.89 -23.70
CA TRP A 351 14.46 -9.42 -25.08
C TRP A 351 15.93 -9.41 -25.50
N ALA A 352 16.86 -9.12 -24.60
CA ALA A 352 18.29 -9.21 -24.89
C ALA A 352 18.65 -10.63 -25.31
N TYR A 353 18.27 -11.62 -24.50
CA TYR A 353 18.52 -13.02 -24.82
C TYR A 353 17.87 -13.46 -26.13
N ARG A 354 16.61 -13.07 -26.37
CA ARG A 354 15.91 -13.34 -27.63
C ARG A 354 16.71 -12.86 -28.84
N LEU A 355 17.17 -11.62 -28.78
CA LEU A 355 17.90 -11.04 -29.90
C LEU A 355 19.29 -11.68 -30.05
N LEU A 356 19.98 -11.98 -28.95
CA LEU A 356 21.29 -12.64 -28.97
C LEU A 356 21.20 -14.05 -29.58
N VAL A 357 20.17 -14.83 -29.23
CA VAL A 357 19.96 -16.17 -29.80
C VAL A 357 19.71 -16.08 -31.29
N VAL A 358 18.80 -15.19 -31.71
CA VAL A 358 18.41 -15.06 -33.12
C VAL A 358 19.55 -14.48 -33.97
N ALA A 359 20.35 -13.57 -33.43
CA ALA A 359 21.48 -12.98 -34.15
C ALA A 359 22.60 -13.98 -34.50
N ARG A 360 22.67 -15.11 -33.79
CA ARG A 360 23.59 -16.21 -34.10
C ARG A 360 23.10 -17.13 -35.22
N GLY A 361 21.83 -16.97 -35.63
CA GLY A 361 21.16 -17.78 -36.65
C GLY A 361 20.91 -17.00 -37.94
N ASP A 362 19.64 -16.79 -38.27
CA ASP A 362 19.18 -16.19 -39.52
C ASP A 362 18.92 -14.67 -39.37
N ALA A 363 19.41 -13.88 -40.34
CA ALA A 363 19.20 -12.43 -40.40
C ALA A 363 17.71 -12.05 -40.57
N ASP A 364 16.93 -12.88 -41.27
CA ASP A 364 15.50 -12.65 -41.45
C ASP A 364 14.74 -12.83 -40.13
N GLU A 365 15.15 -13.80 -39.30
CA GLU A 365 14.62 -13.99 -37.96
C GLU A 365 14.98 -12.80 -37.05
N LEU A 366 16.20 -12.23 -37.18
CA LEU A 366 16.61 -11.05 -36.40
C LEU A 366 15.76 -9.83 -36.76
N PHE A 367 15.50 -9.62 -38.05
CA PHE A 367 14.60 -8.56 -38.51
C PHE A 367 13.19 -8.74 -37.94
N LEU A 368 12.64 -9.96 -37.97
CA LEU A 368 11.33 -10.27 -37.38
C LEU A 368 11.32 -10.02 -35.86
N ALA A 369 12.36 -10.42 -35.13
CA ALA A 369 12.48 -10.20 -33.70
C ALA A 369 12.55 -8.70 -33.36
N MET A 370 13.32 -7.91 -34.12
CA MET A 370 13.37 -6.45 -33.97
C MET A 370 12.03 -5.78 -34.30
N ALA A 371 11.31 -6.27 -35.32
CA ALA A 371 9.97 -5.80 -35.65
C ALA A 371 8.97 -6.12 -34.53
N GLN A 372 9.09 -7.28 -33.89
CA GLN A 372 8.25 -7.64 -32.73
C GLN A 372 8.58 -6.78 -31.50
N LEU A 373 9.85 -6.56 -31.21
CA LEU A 373 10.30 -5.69 -30.12
C LEU A 373 9.72 -4.28 -30.27
N SER A 374 9.92 -3.67 -31.44
CA SER A 374 9.46 -2.30 -31.70
C SER A 374 7.94 -2.15 -31.68
N ARG A 375 7.18 -3.18 -32.07
CA ARG A 375 5.72 -3.22 -31.94
C ARG A 375 5.24 -3.41 -30.51
N SER A 376 5.97 -4.20 -29.73
CA SER A 376 5.62 -4.47 -28.32
C SER A 376 5.90 -3.27 -27.43
N PHE A 377 6.95 -2.49 -27.75
CA PHE A 377 7.35 -1.31 -27.02
C PHE A 377 7.45 -0.09 -27.95
N PRO A 378 6.32 0.43 -28.47
CA PRO A 378 6.35 1.60 -29.34
C PRO A 378 6.94 2.82 -28.62
N LYS A 379 6.77 2.89 -27.30
CA LYS A 379 7.34 3.89 -26.39
C LYS A 379 8.05 3.18 -25.24
N PRO A 380 9.30 2.71 -25.44
CA PRO A 380 10.06 2.06 -24.39
C PRO A 380 10.38 3.07 -23.28
N THR A 381 10.45 2.60 -22.04
CA THR A 381 10.89 3.43 -20.92
C THR A 381 12.42 3.50 -20.88
N SER A 382 12.98 4.57 -20.32
CA SER A 382 14.44 4.75 -20.20
C SER A 382 15.11 3.57 -19.51
N ASN A 383 14.52 3.11 -18.41
CA ASN A 383 14.99 1.96 -17.63
C ASN A 383 15.03 0.67 -18.48
N PHE A 384 13.94 0.34 -19.18
CA PHE A 384 13.90 -0.83 -20.07
C PHE A 384 14.99 -0.75 -21.16
N GLY A 385 15.09 0.40 -21.84
CA GLY A 385 16.03 0.57 -22.94
C GLY A 385 17.49 0.47 -22.50
N LEU A 386 17.85 1.09 -21.38
CA LEU A 386 19.22 1.04 -20.84
C LEU A 386 19.58 -0.36 -20.34
N TYR A 387 18.66 -1.06 -19.69
CA TYR A 387 18.87 -2.46 -19.29
C TYR A 387 19.07 -3.37 -20.51
N LEU A 388 18.26 -3.19 -21.56
CA LEU A 388 18.38 -3.96 -22.79
C LEU A 388 19.75 -3.73 -23.44
N LEU A 389 20.20 -2.47 -23.53
CA LEU A 389 21.52 -2.13 -24.07
C LEU A 389 22.67 -2.72 -23.26
N GLY A 390 22.57 -2.68 -21.92
CA GLY A 390 23.59 -3.25 -21.03
C GLY A 390 23.83 -4.74 -21.28
N HIS A 391 22.79 -5.50 -21.64
CA HIS A 391 22.89 -6.93 -21.92
C HIS A 391 23.32 -7.26 -23.36
N LEU A 392 23.34 -6.27 -24.26
CA LEU A 392 23.67 -6.44 -25.69
C LEU A 392 25.09 -5.94 -26.03
N HIS A 393 25.87 -5.51 -25.04
CA HIS A 393 27.12 -4.76 -25.27
C HIS A 393 28.20 -5.51 -26.08
N ASP A 394 28.16 -6.84 -26.12
CA ASP A 394 29.20 -7.68 -26.75
C ASP A 394 28.87 -8.12 -28.19
N GLU A 395 27.68 -7.82 -28.71
CA GLU A 395 27.22 -8.33 -30.02
C GLU A 395 26.78 -7.18 -30.94
N GLU A 396 27.73 -6.64 -31.72
CA GLU A 396 27.54 -5.46 -32.58
C GLU A 396 26.36 -5.60 -33.57
N LEU A 397 26.12 -6.82 -34.06
CA LEU A 397 25.05 -7.15 -35.01
C LEU A 397 23.66 -6.78 -34.50
N VAL A 398 23.45 -6.86 -33.18
CA VAL A 398 22.17 -6.52 -32.52
C VAL A 398 22.23 -5.14 -31.88
N LEU A 399 23.38 -4.79 -31.33
CA LEU A 399 23.56 -3.58 -30.56
C LEU A 399 23.22 -2.33 -31.38
N VAL A 400 23.74 -2.22 -32.60
CA VAL A 400 23.53 -1.02 -33.44
C VAL A 400 22.06 -0.83 -33.85
N PRO A 401 21.34 -1.88 -34.33
CA PRO A 401 19.90 -1.79 -34.58
C PRO A 401 19.09 -1.37 -33.34
N VAL A 402 19.39 -1.92 -32.16
CA VAL A 402 18.68 -1.62 -30.92
C VAL A 402 18.97 -0.20 -30.44
N GLN A 403 20.24 0.25 -30.49
CA GLN A 403 20.60 1.64 -30.19
C GLN A 403 19.86 2.62 -31.10
N SER A 404 19.85 2.36 -32.40
CA SER A 404 19.16 3.20 -33.39
C SER A 404 17.66 3.28 -33.13
N TRP A 405 17.04 2.15 -32.77
CA TRP A 405 15.63 2.09 -32.40
C TRP A 405 15.36 2.88 -31.11
N LEU A 406 16.15 2.68 -30.05
CA LEU A 406 15.98 3.38 -28.78
C LEU A 406 16.17 4.89 -28.91
N GLN A 407 17.20 5.36 -29.64
CA GLN A 407 17.40 6.79 -29.90
C GLN A 407 16.21 7.41 -30.61
N ARG A 408 15.65 6.72 -31.61
CA ARG A 408 14.46 7.19 -32.34
C ARG A 408 13.22 7.20 -31.47
N SER A 409 13.01 6.14 -30.68
CA SER A 409 11.81 5.98 -29.86
C SER A 409 11.80 6.88 -28.61
N LEU A 410 12.96 7.13 -28.01
CA LEU A 410 13.12 8.02 -26.85
C LEU A 410 13.29 9.49 -27.25
N GLY A 411 13.68 9.76 -28.50
CA GLY A 411 13.89 11.12 -29.01
C GLY A 411 15.08 11.86 -28.38
N GLN A 412 16.00 11.13 -27.73
CA GLN A 412 17.15 11.67 -27.01
C GLN A 412 18.40 10.81 -27.25
N GLN A 413 19.57 11.41 -27.02
CA GLN A 413 20.84 10.70 -27.01
C GLN A 413 20.94 9.76 -25.80
N LEU A 414 21.43 8.54 -25.99
CA LEU A 414 21.46 7.50 -24.96
C LEU A 414 22.30 7.89 -23.73
N GLY A 415 23.35 8.70 -23.91
CA GLY A 415 24.15 9.23 -22.80
C GLY A 415 23.31 10.10 -21.84
N ALA A 416 22.53 11.04 -22.38
CA ALA A 416 21.64 11.88 -21.58
C ALA A 416 20.53 11.07 -20.90
N VAL A 417 19.99 10.05 -21.59
CA VAL A 417 19.01 9.13 -21.00
C VAL A 417 19.63 8.35 -19.82
N SER A 418 20.89 7.92 -19.94
CA SER A 418 21.61 7.22 -18.87
C SER A 418 21.82 8.12 -17.64
N GLU A 419 22.29 9.35 -17.82
CA GLU A 419 22.49 10.31 -16.72
C GLU A 419 21.18 10.64 -16.00
N GLN A 420 20.11 10.86 -16.76
CA GLN A 420 18.78 11.11 -16.20
C GLN A 420 18.25 9.91 -15.42
N GLU A 421 18.47 8.69 -15.92
CA GLU A 421 18.05 7.46 -15.26
C GLU A 421 18.83 7.21 -13.95
N GLN A 422 20.15 7.41 -13.96
CA GLN A 422 20.98 7.32 -12.76
C GLN A 422 20.56 8.34 -11.71
N SER A 423 20.32 9.59 -12.13
CA SER A 423 19.81 10.64 -11.23
C SER A 423 18.47 10.25 -10.64
N ARG A 424 17.56 9.69 -11.45
CA ARG A 424 16.25 9.23 -10.98
C ARG A 424 16.36 8.07 -9.98
N GLN A 425 17.27 7.13 -10.19
CA GLN A 425 17.54 6.03 -9.24
C GLN A 425 18.08 6.56 -7.91
N ALA A 426 19.05 7.49 -7.96
CA ALA A 426 19.59 8.13 -6.77
C ALA A 426 18.50 8.89 -6.00
N SER A 427 17.69 9.70 -6.68
CA SER A 427 16.57 10.43 -6.06
C SER A 427 15.54 9.48 -5.43
N LEU A 428 15.22 8.36 -6.10
CA LEU A 428 14.29 7.36 -5.57
C LEU A 428 14.82 6.73 -4.27
N GLN A 429 16.11 6.37 -4.24
CA GLN A 429 16.75 5.79 -3.07
C GLN A 429 16.80 6.80 -1.91
N LEU A 430 17.25 8.03 -2.17
CA LEU A 430 17.32 9.09 -1.17
C LEU A 430 15.93 9.37 -0.57
N TYR A 431 14.91 9.48 -1.42
CA TYR A 431 13.54 9.73 -0.96
C TYR A 431 13.01 8.60 -0.07
N LEU A 432 13.22 7.33 -0.46
CA LEU A 432 12.83 6.18 0.36
C LEU A 432 13.57 6.17 1.71
N SER A 433 14.87 6.49 1.70
CA SER A 433 15.68 6.61 2.91
C SER A 433 15.16 7.72 3.84
N ASN A 434 14.89 8.91 3.29
CA ASN A 434 14.35 10.04 4.04
C ASN A 434 12.98 9.70 4.63
N ALA A 435 12.06 9.15 3.84
CA ALA A 435 10.72 8.82 4.31
C ALA A 435 10.73 7.79 5.45
N ILE A 436 11.57 6.74 5.36
CA ILE A 436 11.74 5.75 6.44
C ILE A 436 12.38 6.38 7.67
N THR A 437 13.37 7.25 7.49
CA THR A 437 14.02 7.97 8.59
C THR A 437 13.01 8.88 9.30
N SER A 438 12.18 9.61 8.56
CA SER A 438 11.09 10.44 9.09
C SER A 438 10.06 9.63 9.86
N LEU A 439 9.66 8.45 9.37
CA LEU A 439 8.78 7.55 10.11
C LEU A 439 9.40 7.14 11.46
N ARG A 440 10.70 6.83 11.49
CA ARG A 440 11.43 6.55 12.74
C ARG A 440 11.50 7.78 13.64
N THR A 441 11.77 8.96 13.10
CA THR A 441 11.78 10.23 13.84
C THR A 441 10.42 10.46 14.51
N LEU A 442 9.31 10.30 13.77
CA LEU A 442 7.95 10.41 14.29
C LEU A 442 7.59 9.34 15.34
N SER A 443 8.33 8.23 15.41
CA SER A 443 8.15 7.21 16.46
C SER A 443 8.82 7.61 17.77
N ARG A 444 9.91 8.38 17.66
CA ARG A 444 10.78 8.77 18.79
C ARG A 444 10.38 10.11 19.39
N LEU A 445 9.71 10.95 18.60
CA LEU A 445 9.25 12.27 18.98
C LEU A 445 8.20 12.18 20.09
N ASP A 446 8.41 12.88 21.21
CA ASP A 446 7.37 13.05 22.23
C ASP A 446 6.37 14.09 21.74
N TRP A 447 5.30 13.61 21.10
CA TRP A 447 4.27 14.50 20.56
C TRP A 447 3.59 15.37 21.63
N ARG A 448 3.66 14.99 22.91
CA ARG A 448 3.10 15.79 24.01
C ARG A 448 3.78 17.15 24.11
N ASP A 449 5.11 17.16 23.99
CA ASP A 449 5.89 18.41 24.00
C ASP A 449 5.60 19.25 22.76
N VAL A 450 5.45 18.59 21.61
CA VAL A 450 5.12 19.27 20.35
C VAL A 450 3.75 19.95 20.47
N PHE A 451 2.75 19.20 20.94
CA PHE A 451 1.40 19.69 21.16
C PHE A 451 1.37 20.89 22.11
N GLU A 452 2.06 20.83 23.25
CA GLU A 452 2.04 21.92 24.23
C GLU A 452 2.66 23.21 23.71
N ARG A 453 3.69 23.12 22.88
CA ARG A 453 4.30 24.28 22.23
C ARG A 453 3.40 24.89 21.15
N GLN A 454 2.60 24.07 20.47
CA GLN A 454 1.78 24.49 19.33
C GLN A 454 0.33 24.85 19.68
N SER A 455 -0.19 24.35 20.81
CA SER A 455 -1.57 24.58 21.23
C SER A 455 -1.77 26.00 21.78
N ALA A 456 -2.58 26.81 21.08
CA ALA A 456 -2.97 28.13 21.57
C ALA A 456 -3.70 28.06 22.91
N VAL A 457 -4.56 27.05 23.10
CA VAL A 457 -5.26 26.79 24.37
C VAL A 457 -4.27 26.55 25.51
N GLU A 458 -3.24 25.74 25.30
CA GLU A 458 -2.20 25.51 26.30
C GLU A 458 -1.48 26.81 26.68
N GLN A 459 -1.15 27.66 25.71
CA GLN A 459 -0.50 28.95 25.97
C GLN A 459 -1.40 29.90 26.76
N ILE A 460 -2.71 29.91 26.51
CA ILE A 460 -3.69 30.70 27.28
C ILE A 460 -3.76 30.19 28.73
N LEU A 461 -3.93 28.89 28.94
CA LEU A 461 -4.07 28.32 30.28
C LEU A 461 -2.80 28.46 31.13
N ARG A 462 -1.62 28.51 30.52
CA ARG A 462 -0.35 28.79 31.21
C ARG A 462 -0.28 30.18 31.83
N ARG A 463 -1.15 31.11 31.43
CA ARG A 463 -1.29 32.45 32.03
C ARG A 463 -2.13 32.46 33.32
N ASP A 464 -2.45 31.28 33.86
CA ASP A 464 -3.06 31.08 35.18
C ASP A 464 -2.45 32.03 36.24
N PRO A 465 -3.26 32.80 36.99
CA PRO A 465 -2.77 33.85 37.89
C PRO A 465 -1.70 33.40 38.90
N ASP A 466 -1.84 32.19 39.44
CA ASP A 466 -0.93 31.64 40.45
C ASP A 466 0.12 30.68 39.83
N GLY A 467 0.13 30.55 38.49
CA GLY A 467 1.03 29.70 37.73
C GLY A 467 0.96 28.22 38.14
N VAL A 468 -0.15 27.77 38.70
CA VAL A 468 -0.32 26.39 39.17
C VAL A 468 -0.51 25.48 37.97
N TYR A 469 -1.33 25.90 36.99
CA TYR A 469 -1.60 25.13 35.78
C TYR A 469 -0.31 24.65 35.09
N GLY A 470 0.64 25.54 34.83
CA GLY A 470 1.90 25.20 34.13
C GLY A 470 2.83 24.24 34.89
N ARG A 471 2.60 24.02 36.20
CA ARG A 471 3.34 23.08 37.04
C ARG A 471 2.64 21.73 37.20
N MET A 472 1.43 21.57 36.66
CA MET A 472 0.68 20.32 36.71
C MET A 472 1.26 19.29 35.74
N ASP A 473 1.05 18.02 36.07
CA ASP A 473 1.39 16.91 35.19
C ASP A 473 0.54 16.97 33.90
N PHE A 474 1.05 16.31 32.86
CA PHE A 474 0.42 16.31 31.54
C PHE A 474 -1.03 15.83 31.57
N GLN A 475 -1.35 14.78 32.35
CA GLN A 475 -2.71 14.20 32.34
C GLN A 475 -3.73 15.15 32.96
N THR A 476 -3.35 15.86 34.02
CA THR A 476 -4.21 16.87 34.63
C THR A 476 -4.47 18.03 33.67
N ARG A 477 -3.43 18.53 32.99
CA ARG A 477 -3.58 19.58 31.97
C ARG A 477 -4.42 19.13 30.79
N ASP A 478 -4.22 17.89 30.33
CA ASP A 478 -5.00 17.30 29.24
C ASP A 478 -6.50 17.23 29.57
N ARG A 479 -6.84 16.85 30.81
CA ARG A 479 -8.23 16.87 31.29
C ARG A 479 -8.88 18.25 31.17
N TYR A 480 -8.12 19.32 31.43
CA TYR A 480 -8.64 20.69 31.35
C TYR A 480 -8.87 21.06 29.88
N ARG A 481 -7.93 20.72 28.99
CA ARG A 481 -8.06 20.92 27.54
C ARG A 481 -9.23 20.15 26.95
N SER A 482 -9.43 18.89 27.33
CA SER A 482 -10.59 18.11 26.90
C SER A 482 -11.93 18.71 27.37
N ALA A 483 -11.97 19.29 28.58
CA ALA A 483 -13.16 19.97 29.07
C ALA A 483 -13.44 21.27 28.30
N ILE A 484 -12.41 22.01 27.90
CA ILE A 484 -12.54 23.18 27.01
C ILE A 484 -13.05 22.76 25.64
N GLU A 485 -12.48 21.71 25.05
CA GLU A 485 -12.94 21.16 23.77
C GLU A 485 -14.42 20.74 23.82
N GLU A 486 -14.84 20.07 24.90
CA GLU A 486 -16.25 19.70 25.13
C GLU A 486 -17.16 20.93 25.17
N ILE A 487 -16.76 21.97 25.91
CA ILE A 487 -17.54 23.21 26.03
C ILE A 487 -17.60 23.95 24.69
N ALA A 488 -16.46 24.08 23.99
CA ALA A 488 -16.34 24.75 22.70
C ALA A 488 -17.23 24.10 21.64
N LYS A 489 -17.18 22.76 21.52
CA LYS A 489 -18.03 21.98 20.60
C LYS A 489 -19.52 22.22 20.85
N ARG A 490 -19.94 22.28 22.13
CA ARG A 490 -21.35 22.51 22.49
C ARG A 490 -21.79 23.96 22.28
N ALA A 491 -20.88 24.91 22.48
CA ALA A 491 -21.13 26.33 22.28
C ALA A 491 -21.12 26.74 20.80
N GLY A 492 -20.51 25.92 19.92
CA GLY A 492 -20.22 26.34 18.55
C GLY A 492 -19.19 27.47 18.49
N LEU A 493 -18.27 27.51 19.47
CA LEU A 493 -17.24 28.55 19.61
C LEU A 493 -15.84 27.94 19.43
N ALA A 494 -14.84 28.78 19.16
CA ALA A 494 -13.44 28.37 19.15
C ALA A 494 -12.97 27.96 20.57
N GLU A 495 -12.07 26.97 20.64
CA GLU A 495 -11.50 26.48 21.90
C GLU A 495 -10.74 27.60 22.65
N THR A 496 -10.02 28.44 21.91
CA THR A 496 -9.28 29.61 22.41
C THR A 496 -10.20 30.59 23.13
N ARG A 497 -11.38 30.89 22.55
CA ARG A 497 -12.37 31.77 23.18
C ARG A 497 -12.87 31.23 24.53
N VAL A 498 -13.09 29.93 24.64
CA VAL A 498 -13.51 29.30 25.91
C VAL A 498 -12.38 29.37 26.94
N ALA A 499 -11.14 29.16 26.52
CA ALA A 499 -9.96 29.28 27.39
C ALA A 499 -9.77 30.72 27.89
N ASP A 500 -9.93 31.72 27.02
CA ASP A 500 -9.82 33.13 27.38
C ASP A 500 -10.89 33.57 28.38
N GLU A 501 -12.14 33.13 28.21
CA GLU A 501 -13.21 33.43 29.18
C GLU A 501 -12.97 32.79 30.54
N ALA A 502 -12.47 31.55 30.57
CA ALA A 502 -12.08 30.89 31.81
C ALA A 502 -10.92 31.63 32.50
N LEU A 503 -9.93 32.07 31.72
CA LEU A 503 -8.81 32.86 32.23
C LEU A 503 -9.27 34.22 32.75
N ALA A 504 -10.17 34.91 32.04
CA ALA A 504 -10.71 36.21 32.44
C ALA A 504 -11.48 36.13 33.77
N LEU A 505 -12.24 35.05 33.99
CA LEU A 505 -12.89 34.79 35.28
C LEU A 505 -11.87 34.62 36.42
N ALA A 506 -10.83 33.81 36.20
CA ALA A 506 -9.77 33.59 37.18
C ALA A 506 -8.97 34.87 37.48
N MET A 507 -8.64 35.66 36.45
CA MET A 507 -7.97 36.96 36.61
C MET A 507 -8.85 37.97 37.34
N GLY A 508 -10.16 38.01 37.06
CA GLY A 508 -11.09 38.87 37.77
C GLY A 508 -11.18 38.54 39.26
N ALA A 509 -11.29 37.25 39.61
CA ALA A 509 -11.30 36.80 40.99
C ALA A 509 -9.95 37.01 41.70
N ALA A 510 -8.84 37.06 40.96
CA ALA A 510 -7.52 37.34 41.51
C ALA A 510 -7.34 38.76 42.08
N ALA A 511 -8.21 39.71 41.74
CA ALA A 511 -8.19 41.03 42.35
C ALA A 511 -8.71 41.02 43.81
N ASP A 512 -9.71 40.18 44.09
CA ASP A 512 -10.49 40.24 45.34
C ASP A 512 -10.21 39.08 46.31
N SER A 513 -9.34 38.14 45.95
CA SER A 513 -9.12 36.91 46.71
C SER A 513 -7.66 36.67 47.08
N THR A 514 -7.46 35.93 48.19
CA THR A 514 -6.14 35.57 48.71
C THR A 514 -5.36 34.70 47.72
N PRO A 515 -4.03 34.86 47.61
CA PRO A 515 -3.18 33.99 46.79
C PRO A 515 -3.43 32.51 47.07
N LEU A 516 -3.39 31.66 46.03
CA LEU A 516 -3.65 30.21 46.10
C LEU A 516 -5.10 29.83 46.47
N SER A 517 -6.03 30.79 46.50
CA SER A 517 -7.45 30.48 46.60
C SER A 517 -7.93 29.74 45.34
N PRO A 518 -8.77 28.69 45.44
CA PRO A 518 -9.28 27.95 44.28
C PRO A 518 -9.90 28.83 43.20
N VAL A 519 -10.57 29.92 43.59
CA VAL A 519 -11.19 30.88 42.66
C VAL A 519 -10.20 31.64 41.77
N ARG A 520 -8.90 31.63 42.09
CA ARG A 520 -7.85 32.25 41.26
C ARG A 520 -7.31 31.31 40.20
N HIS A 521 -7.64 30.03 40.29
CA HIS A 521 -7.12 29.01 39.39
C HIS A 521 -8.07 28.78 38.21
N VAL A 522 -7.53 28.74 37.00
CA VAL A 522 -8.33 28.55 35.77
C VAL A 522 -9.12 27.24 35.78
N GLY A 523 -8.57 26.18 36.37
CA GLY A 523 -9.23 24.87 36.48
C GLY A 523 -10.54 24.88 37.26
N TYR A 524 -10.68 25.84 38.19
CA TYR A 524 -11.87 25.97 39.02
C TYR A 524 -13.11 26.34 38.19
N TYR A 525 -12.92 27.12 37.13
CA TYR A 525 -13.98 27.52 36.19
C TYR A 525 -14.17 26.53 35.04
N ILE A 526 -13.21 25.65 34.78
CA ILE A 526 -13.29 24.68 33.66
C ILE A 526 -13.95 23.37 34.12
N ILE A 527 -13.50 22.83 35.26
CA ILE A 527 -13.88 21.47 35.70
C ILE A 527 -14.53 21.40 37.09
N ASP A 528 -14.57 22.51 37.83
CA ASP A 528 -14.99 22.55 39.24
C ASP A 528 -16.22 23.44 39.49
N ALA A 529 -16.44 23.83 40.75
CA ALA A 529 -17.62 24.50 41.28
C ALA A 529 -18.10 25.73 40.50
N GLU A 530 -17.20 26.52 39.90
CA GLU A 530 -17.58 27.73 39.14
C GLU A 530 -17.64 27.51 37.62
N ARG A 531 -17.68 26.27 37.16
CA ARG A 531 -18.05 25.94 35.77
C ARG A 531 -19.39 26.53 35.31
N PRO A 532 -20.47 26.61 36.13
CA PRO A 532 -21.70 27.27 35.72
C PRO A 532 -21.50 28.75 35.34
N SER A 533 -20.58 29.44 36.01
CA SER A 533 -20.24 30.85 35.73
C SER A 533 -19.56 31.01 34.37
N LEU A 534 -18.69 30.08 33.98
CA LEU A 534 -18.12 30.04 32.62
C LEU A 534 -19.20 29.76 31.56
N LEU A 535 -20.05 28.76 31.80
CA LEU A 535 -21.09 28.36 30.84
C LEU A 535 -22.14 29.47 30.62
N SER A 536 -22.51 30.20 31.68
CA SER A 536 -23.44 31.33 31.58
C SER A 536 -22.86 32.48 30.76
N ARG A 537 -21.57 32.82 30.92
CA ARG A 537 -20.87 33.80 30.06
C ARG A 537 -20.83 33.38 28.59
N LEU A 538 -20.66 32.09 28.33
CA LEU A 538 -20.63 31.54 26.98
C LEU A 538 -22.03 31.33 26.38
N GLY A 539 -23.11 31.60 27.12
CA GLY A 539 -24.48 31.41 26.67
C GLY A 539 -24.89 29.95 26.48
N THR A 540 -24.24 29.02 27.21
CA THR A 540 -24.46 27.57 27.06
C THR A 540 -25.03 26.93 28.32
N GLY A 541 -25.86 25.90 28.14
CA GLY A 541 -26.43 25.13 29.25
C GLY A 541 -25.51 24.00 29.76
N GLU A 542 -25.62 23.68 31.05
CA GLU A 542 -24.89 22.54 31.65
C GLU A 542 -25.29 21.18 31.08
N ILE A 543 -24.38 20.21 31.15
CA ILE A 543 -24.70 18.80 30.91
C ILE A 543 -25.34 18.23 32.17
N PRO A 544 -26.55 17.64 32.11
CA PRO A 544 -27.25 17.13 33.30
C PRO A 544 -26.45 16.04 34.03
N ARG A 545 -25.65 15.23 33.31
CA ARG A 545 -24.74 14.24 33.91
C ARG A 545 -23.61 14.88 34.72
N LEU A 546 -23.04 15.97 34.24
CA LEU A 546 -21.95 16.66 34.94
C LEU A 546 -22.48 17.43 36.15
N ARG A 547 -23.67 18.01 36.02
CA ARG A 547 -24.42 18.59 37.15
C ARG A 547 -24.69 17.54 38.25
N ALA A 548 -25.10 16.33 37.87
CA ALA A 548 -25.30 15.22 38.80
C ALA A 548 -23.99 14.76 39.47
N LEU A 549 -22.90 14.62 38.71
CA LEU A 549 -21.57 14.27 39.24
C LEU A 549 -21.03 15.35 40.18
N GLN A 550 -21.26 16.61 39.86
CA GLN A 550 -20.85 17.76 40.67
C GLN A 550 -21.68 17.85 41.95
N TRP A 551 -22.98 17.53 41.88
CA TRP A 551 -23.82 17.36 43.07
C TRP A 551 -23.31 16.22 43.97
N VAL A 552 -22.96 15.07 43.39
CA VAL A 552 -22.35 13.94 44.13
C VAL A 552 -21.02 14.32 44.78
N ARG A 553 -20.14 15.06 44.08
CA ARG A 553 -18.85 15.52 44.61
C ARG A 553 -19.01 16.54 45.73
N THR A 554 -19.91 17.50 45.57
CA THR A 554 -20.21 18.50 46.61
C THR A 554 -20.89 17.88 47.83
N HIS A 555 -21.64 16.78 47.64
CA HIS A 555 -22.38 16.07 48.69
C HIS A 555 -21.74 14.71 49.05
N HIS A 556 -20.43 14.53 48.85
CA HIS A 556 -19.77 13.23 49.06
C HIS A 556 -19.88 12.73 50.50
N THR A 557 -19.74 13.61 51.50
CA THR A 557 -19.86 13.27 52.93
C THR A 557 -21.26 12.78 53.30
N PRO A 558 -22.36 13.51 53.02
CA PRO A 558 -23.70 13.02 53.32
C PRO A 558 -24.10 11.80 52.49
N LEU A 559 -23.63 11.66 51.24
CA LEU A 559 -23.86 10.45 50.43
C LEU A 559 -23.13 9.23 51.02
N TYR A 560 -21.89 9.40 51.47
CA TYR A 560 -21.12 8.33 52.09
C TYR A 560 -21.72 7.91 53.44
N LEU A 561 -22.03 8.88 54.31
CA LEU A 561 -22.65 8.61 55.61
C LEU A 561 -24.07 8.04 55.46
N GLY A 562 -24.86 8.55 54.50
CA GLY A 562 -26.20 8.04 54.19
C GLY A 562 -26.17 6.63 53.60
N GLY A 563 -25.20 6.34 52.71
CA GLY A 563 -24.96 4.99 52.19
C GLY A 563 -24.52 4.01 53.28
N LEU A 564 -23.64 4.46 54.19
CA LEU A 564 -23.22 3.67 55.35
C LEU A 564 -24.39 3.39 56.31
N ALA A 565 -25.25 4.39 56.55
CA ALA A 565 -26.46 4.26 57.36
C ALA A 565 -27.47 3.29 56.72
N LEU A 566 -27.66 3.35 55.40
CA LEU A 566 -28.52 2.41 54.67
C LEU A 566 -27.96 0.99 54.69
N ALA A 567 -26.64 0.83 54.48
CA ALA A 567 -25.98 -0.47 54.54
C ALA A 567 -26.06 -1.09 55.95
N SER A 568 -25.84 -0.28 56.99
CA SER A 568 -25.98 -0.74 58.38
C SER A 568 -27.43 -1.10 58.74
N LEU A 569 -28.41 -0.30 58.31
CA LEU A 569 -29.84 -0.64 58.46
C LEU A 569 -30.22 -1.94 57.73
N SER A 570 -29.68 -2.21 56.54
CA SER A 570 -29.91 -3.47 55.81
C SER A 570 -29.24 -4.70 56.39
N ILE A 571 -28.28 -4.54 57.31
CA ILE A 571 -27.65 -5.66 58.03
C ILE A 571 -28.42 -5.97 59.33
N VAL A 572 -29.11 -4.97 59.88
CA VAL A 572 -29.88 -5.07 61.13
C VAL A 572 -31.33 -5.50 60.88
N ALA A 573 -31.90 -5.17 59.71
CA ALA A 573 -33.19 -5.66 59.22
C ALA A 573 -33.03 -7.04 58.56
#